data_AF-A0A1H7UFM4-F1
#
_entry.id   AF-A0A1H7UFM4-F1
#
_cell.length_a   1.000
_cell.length_b   1.000
_cell.length_c   1.000
_cell.angle_alpha   90.00
_cell.angle_beta   90.00
_cell.angle_gamma   90.00
#
_symmetry.space_group_name_H-M   'P 1'
#
loop_
_entity.id
_entity.type
_entity.pdbx_description
1 polymer ?
#
loop_
_entity_poly.entity_id
_entity_poly.type
_entity_poly.pdbx_seq_one_letter_code
_entity_poly.pdbx_strand_id
1 'polypeptide(L)'
;MHIFEVIGAGTSAITIFATSYDEAVRLYMVYWLARENRDLPNLEVKQRNSAWPGLNLEALDHALSSGVSGIGKFDPNKGWTIVSPTDGAEEA
;
A
#
# COMPACT_ATOMS: atom_id res chain seq x y z
N MET A 1 12.17 -4.94 4.22
CA MET A 1 10.90 -4.32 3.79
C MET A 1 11.15 -2.85 3.51
N HIS A 2 10.52 -2.31 2.49
CA HIS A 2 10.53 -0.90 2.14
C HIS A 2 9.10 -0.37 2.08
N ILE A 3 8.99 0.95 2.18
CA ILE A 3 7.72 1.65 2.03
C ILE A 3 7.71 2.32 0.67
N PHE A 4 6.64 2.09 -0.06
CA PHE A 4 6.35 2.75 -1.30
C PHE A 4 5.05 3.53 -1.16
N GLU A 5 4.98 4.68 -1.79
CA GLU A 5 3.76 5.46 -1.92
C GLU A 5 3.42 5.56 -3.41
N VAL A 6 2.16 5.27 -3.72
CA VAL A 6 1.62 5.47 -5.06
C VAL A 6 0.81 6.75 -5.07
N ILE A 7 1.21 7.68 -5.94
CA ILE A 7 0.55 8.97 -6.14
C ILE A 7 -0.01 8.98 -7.56
N GLY A 8 -1.31 9.22 -7.67
CA GLY A 8 -2.04 9.34 -8.94
C GLY A 8 -2.83 10.63 -9.01
N ALA A 9 -3.12 11.09 -10.22
CA ALA A 9 -3.96 12.26 -10.43
C ALA A 9 -5.38 11.98 -9.92
N GLY A 10 -5.79 12.65 -8.84
CA GLY A 10 -7.13 12.55 -8.27
C GLY A 10 -7.38 11.33 -7.38
N THR A 11 -6.37 10.51 -7.07
CA THR A 11 -6.50 9.36 -6.17
C THR A 11 -5.86 9.66 -4.82
N SER A 12 -6.45 9.17 -3.72
CA SER A 12 -5.78 9.15 -2.42
C SER A 12 -4.45 8.41 -2.50
N ALA A 13 -3.42 8.93 -1.83
CA ALA A 13 -2.12 8.27 -1.77
C ALA A 13 -2.24 6.89 -1.12
N ILE A 14 -1.65 5.88 -1.76
CA ILE A 14 -1.67 4.50 -1.27
C ILE A 14 -0.29 4.13 -0.76
N THR A 15 -0.22 3.70 0.50
CA THR A 15 1.01 3.21 1.12
C THR A 15 1.13 1.70 0.90
N ILE A 16 2.29 1.23 0.49
CA ILE A 16 2.59 -0.18 0.20
C ILE A 16 3.85 -0.58 0.95
N PHE A 17 3.79 -1.71 1.63
CA PHE A 17 4.95 -2.37 2.23
C PHE A 17 5.37 -3.51 1.30
N ALA A 18 6.59 -3.47 0.77
CA ALA A 18 7.10 -4.50 -0.12
C ALA A 18 8.62 -4.67 -0.01
N THR A 19 9.15 -5.83 -0.40
CA THR A 19 10.59 -6.11 -0.38
C THR A 19 11.34 -5.45 -1.55
N SER A 20 10.63 -5.09 -2.62
CA SER A 20 11.21 -4.46 -3.80
C SER A 20 10.22 -3.53 -4.50
N TYR A 21 10.74 -2.66 -5.37
CA TYR A 21 9.91 -1.79 -6.21
C TYR A 21 8.96 -2.60 -7.12
N ASP A 22 9.47 -3.67 -7.75
CA ASP A 22 8.68 -4.51 -8.65
C ASP A 22 7.53 -5.20 -7.91
N GLU A 23 7.77 -5.65 -6.68
CA GLU A 23 6.73 -6.21 -5.83
C GLU A 23 5.69 -5.15 -5.43
N ALA A 24 6.12 -3.94 -5.09
CA ALA A 24 5.21 -2.84 -4.77
C ALA A 24 4.29 -2.49 -5.97
N VAL A 25 4.85 -2.43 -7.17
CA VAL A 25 4.08 -2.20 -8.40
C VAL A 25 3.06 -3.32 -8.62
N ARG A 26 3.47 -4.58 -8.48
CA ARG A 26 2.55 -5.72 -8.63
C ARG A 26 1.41 -5.69 -7.62
N LEU A 27 1.70 -5.43 -6.35
CA LEU A 27 0.69 -5.31 -5.29
C LEU A 27 -0.30 -4.21 -5.59
N TYR A 28 0.18 -3.05 -6.05
CA TYR A 28 -0.68 -1.96 -6.47
C TYR A 28 -1.58 -2.35 -7.65
N MET A 29 -1.02 -2.97 -8.69
CA MET A 29 -1.78 -3.38 -9.87
C MET A 29 -2.91 -4.34 -9.50
N VAL A 30 -2.64 -5.33 -8.65
CA VAL A 30 -3.66 -6.28 -8.17
C VAL A 30 -4.74 -5.53 -7.38
N TYR A 31 -4.34 -4.65 -6.47
CA TYR A 31 -5.27 -3.83 -5.70
C TYR A 31 -6.15 -2.94 -6.59
N TRP A 32 -5.59 -2.33 -7.63
CA TRP A 32 -6.32 -1.48 -8.57
C TRP A 32 -7.33 -2.29 -9.39
N LEU A 33 -6.88 -3.38 -10.01
CA LEU A 33 -7.71 -4.27 -10.82
C LEU A 33 -8.87 -4.84 -10.01
N ALA A 34 -8.64 -5.20 -8.74
CA ALA A 34 -9.67 -5.73 -7.85
C ALA A 34 -10.78 -4.72 -7.51
N ARG A 35 -10.50 -3.41 -7.57
CA ARG A 35 -11.44 -2.37 -7.10
C ARG A 35 -12.12 -1.61 -8.22
N GLU A 36 -11.39 -1.24 -9.27
CA GLU A 36 -11.87 -0.28 -10.26
C GLU A 36 -12.25 -0.91 -11.60
N ASN A 37 -11.80 -2.15 -11.88
CA ASN A 37 -11.98 -2.87 -13.15
C ASN A 37 -11.83 -1.96 -14.40
N ARG A 38 -10.87 -1.03 -14.34
CA ARG A 38 -10.60 0.02 -15.33
C ARG A 38 -9.11 0.10 -15.61
N ASP A 39 -8.76 0.74 -16.72
CA ASP A 39 -7.36 0.97 -17.10
C ASP A 39 -6.57 1.62 -15.96
N LEU A 40 -5.32 1.20 -15.82
CA LEU A 40 -4.40 1.75 -14.83
C LEU A 40 -4.14 3.23 -15.15
N PRO A 41 -4.38 4.16 -14.21
CA PRO A 41 -4.09 5.57 -14.44
C PRO A 41 -2.58 5.79 -14.53
N ASN A 42 -2.18 6.95 -15.05
CA ASN A 42 -0.78 7.38 -14.96
C ASN A 42 -0.43 7.61 -13.50
N LEU A 43 0.47 6.77 -12.98
CA LEU A 43 0.82 6.71 -11.56
C LEU A 43 2.33 6.77 -11.39
N GLU A 44 2.73 7.35 -10.27
CA GLU A 44 4.12 7.38 -9.85
C GLU A 44 4.27 6.60 -8.55
N VAL A 45 5.12 5.57 -8.56
CA VAL A 45 5.47 4.81 -7.37
C VAL A 45 6.80 5.35 -6.84
N LYS A 46 6.81 5.83 -5.60
CA LYS A 46 8.00 6.38 -4.95
C LYS A 46 8.37 5.57 -3.72
N GLN A 47 9.62 5.14 -3.65
CA GLN A 47 10.15 4.61 -2.40
C GLN A 47 10.31 5.76 -1.39
N ARG A 48 9.80 5.56 -0.18
CA ARG A 48 9.86 6.53 0.91
C ARG A 48 10.88 6.09 1.96
N ASN A 49 11.55 7.07 2.55
CA ASN A 49 12.45 6.83 3.67
C ASN A 49 11.64 6.59 4.96
N SER A 50 12.17 5.79 5.89
CA SER A 50 11.57 5.55 7.20
C SER A 50 11.44 6.81 8.07
N ALA A 51 12.12 7.89 7.72
CA ALA A 51 11.99 9.20 8.37
C ALA A 51 10.84 10.08 7.82
N TRP A 52 9.96 9.53 6.97
CA TRP A 52 8.87 10.29 6.35
C TRP A 52 7.86 10.78 7.42
N PRO A 53 7.53 12.09 7.49
CA PRO A 53 6.54 12.57 8.47
C PRO A 53 5.16 11.98 8.22
N GLY A 54 4.50 11.50 9.28
CA GLY A 54 3.21 10.79 9.18
C GLY A 54 3.34 9.29 8.85
N LEU A 55 4.57 8.79 8.68
CA LEU A 55 4.85 7.38 8.54
C LEU A 55 4.60 6.65 9.86
N ASN A 56 3.72 5.66 9.86
CA ASN A 56 3.51 4.84 11.05
C ASN A 56 4.59 3.76 11.14
N LEU A 57 5.63 4.05 11.93
CA LEU A 57 6.75 3.16 12.22
C LEU A 57 6.30 1.81 12.81
N GLU A 58 5.16 1.76 13.52
CA GLU A 58 4.63 0.52 14.11
C GLU A 58 4.14 -0.47 13.04
N ALA A 59 3.41 0.03 12.04
CA ALA A 59 2.98 -0.80 10.91
C ALA A 59 4.17 -1.25 10.05
N LEU A 60 5.19 -0.39 9.90
CA LEU A 60 6.45 -0.76 9.26
C LEU A 60 7.18 -1.85 10.06
N ASP A 61 7.29 -1.71 11.38
CA ASP A 61 7.96 -2.67 12.25
C ASP A 61 7.24 -4.02 12.26
N HIS A 62 5.90 -4.00 12.24
CA HIS A 62 5.10 -5.21 12.05
C HIS A 62 5.34 -5.85 10.67
N ALA A 63 5.36 -5.07 9.59
CA ALA A 63 5.68 -5.58 8.24
C ALA A 63 7.08 -6.20 8.18
N LEU A 64 8.06 -5.57 8.85
CA LEU A 64 9.45 -6.01 8.91
C LEU A 64 9.60 -7.30 9.70
N SER A 65 8.98 -7.39 10.88
CA SER A 65 9.07 -8.55 11.77
C SER A 65 8.31 -9.77 11.25
N SER A 66 7.17 -9.56 10.59
CA SER A 66 6.36 -10.62 10.00
C SER A 66 6.77 -11.01 8.57
N GLY A 67 7.57 -10.17 7.89
CA GLY A 67 7.94 -10.37 6.49
C GLY A 67 6.77 -10.22 5.52
N VAL A 68 5.68 -9.56 5.93
CA VAL A 68 4.44 -9.44 5.16
C VAL A 68 4.47 -8.21 4.27
N SER A 69 4.34 -8.43 2.95
CA SER A 69 4.09 -7.38 1.97
C SER A 69 2.59 -7.14 1.80
N GLY A 70 2.17 -5.90 1.56
CA GLY A 70 0.76 -5.57 1.34
C GLY A 70 0.44 -4.08 1.32
N ILE A 71 -0.86 -3.78 1.26
CA ILE A 71 -1.36 -2.40 1.23
C ILE A 71 -1.58 -1.90 2.65
N GLY A 72 -0.96 -0.77 2.99
CA GLY A 72 -1.22 -0.07 4.24
C GLY A 72 -2.57 0.65 4.19
N LYS A 73 -3.46 0.32 5.11
CA LYS A 73 -4.74 1.04 5.31
C LYS A 73 -4.81 1.61 6.71
N PHE A 74 -5.22 2.86 6.82
CA PHE A 74 -5.55 3.49 8.10
C PHE A 74 -7.05 3.40 8.35
N ASP A 75 -7.42 2.81 9.48
CA ASP A 75 -8.77 2.81 10.03
C ASP A 75 -8.77 3.68 11.31
N PRO A 76 -9.68 4.66 11.48
CA PRO A 76 -9.70 5.52 12.67
C PRO A 76 -9.89 4.79 14.00
N ASN A 77 -10.49 3.59 13.99
CA ASN A 77 -10.79 2.79 15.17
C ASN A 77 -9.76 1.68 15.41
N LYS A 78 -9.14 1.15 14.35
CA LYS A 78 -8.18 0.03 14.42
C LYS A 78 -6.73 0.46 14.23
N GLY A 79 -6.49 1.69 13.78
CA GLY A 79 -5.18 2.17 13.40
C GLY A 79 -4.73 1.66 12.03
N TRP A 80 -3.42 1.61 11.82
CA TRP A 80 -2.84 1.12 10.57
C TRP A 80 -2.85 -0.41 10.53
N THR A 81 -3.23 -0.96 9.38
CA THR A 81 -3.21 -2.39 9.10
C THR A 81 -2.60 -2.67 7.73
N ILE A 82 -2.03 -3.85 7.55
CA ILE A 82 -1.56 -4.34 6.26
C ILE A 82 -2.59 -5.34 5.78
N VAL A 83 -3.16 -5.10 4.61
CA VAL A 83 -4.19 -5.97 4.03
C VAL A 83 -3.70 -6.59 2.73
N SER A 84 -4.27 -7.75 2.39
CA SER A 84 -4.09 -8.31 1.05
C SER A 84 -4.63 -7.32 0.02
N PRO A 85 -4.01 -7.17 -1.15
CA PRO A 85 -4.55 -6.37 -2.24
C PRO A 85 -5.96 -6.81 -2.69
N THR A 86 -6.42 -8.01 -2.30
CA THR A 86 -7.75 -8.55 -2.58
C THR A 86 -8.77 -8.39 -1.45
N ASP A 87 -8.35 -8.02 -0.23
CA ASP A 87 -9.22 -7.96 0.99
C ASP A 87 -10.22 -6.78 0.98
N GLY A 88 -10.57 -6.26 -0.19
CA GLY A 88 -11.57 -5.21 -0.37
C GLY A 88 -12.62 -5.53 -1.43
N ALA A 89 -12.62 -6.74 -1.97
CA ALA A 89 -13.61 -7.19 -2.95
C ALA A 89 -14.89 -7.79 -2.31
N GLU A 90 -14.94 -7.89 -0.99
CA GLU A 90 -16.00 -8.58 -0.26
C GLU A 90 -16.75 -7.64 0.70
N GLU A 91 -17.15 -6.47 0.21
CA GLU A 91 -18.30 -5.71 0.73
C GLU A 91 -18.95 -4.98 -0.46
N ALA A 92 -19.73 -5.73 -1.25
CA ALA A 92 -20.61 -5.22 -2.31
C ALA A 92 -22.05 -5.68 -2.03
#